data_AF-A0A956J0R1-F1
#
_entry.id   AF-A0A956J0R1-F1
#
_cell.length_a   1.000
_cell.length_b   1.000
_cell.length_c   1.000
_cell.angle_alpha   90.00
_cell.angle_beta   90.00
_cell.angle_gamma   90.00
#
_symmetry.space_group_name_H-M   'P 1'
#
loop_
_entity.id
_entity.type
_entity.pdbx_description
1 polymer ?
#
loop_
_entity_poly.entity_id
_entity_poly.type
_entity_poly.pdbx_seq_one_letter_code
_entity_poly.pdbx_strand_id
1 'polypeptide(L)'
;MSIAAALGAKRRSGRGIGLGALSCAALSLLSSSRASAAEEPAPVERDSPTVSQPAPEAGASPNAPDPAVRDTGERFELLAERGLFLHTYAGFAVGDGIRLNNPYRLPEPLGDSPESLSRSAVYGDLAVGLLIGRALGWQHGAQVDLAFALEGIPQEVLTPSYLLHRHFSSRWSAYARLGFPVVLEPDLNVGVEAGLGGLFAITGGVQASLELIYSQFYGAATQEVSITVIPIVSAQLGVRVAYEVLQ
;
A
#
# COMPACT_ATOMS: atom_id res chain seq x y z
N MET A 1 -28.26 0.38 -24.93
CA MET A 1 -27.59 0.50 -26.24
C MET A 1 -26.12 0.17 -26.00
N SER A 2 -25.66 -0.97 -26.52
CA SER A 2 -24.45 -1.67 -26.09
C SER A 2 -23.23 -1.19 -26.89
N ILE A 3 -22.18 -0.73 -26.20
CA ILE A 3 -20.89 -0.37 -26.81
C ILE A 3 -20.13 -1.67 -27.08
N ALA A 4 -20.52 -2.33 -28.16
CA ALA A 4 -19.81 -3.45 -28.76
C ALA A 4 -19.42 -3.15 -30.22
N ALA A 5 -19.42 -1.89 -30.65
CA ALA A 5 -19.30 -1.50 -32.05
C ALA A 5 -18.26 -0.40 -32.28
N ALA A 6 -16.98 -0.72 -32.06
CA ALA A 6 -15.84 -0.06 -32.74
C ALA A 6 -14.53 -0.87 -32.63
N LEU A 7 -14.60 -2.16 -32.30
CA LEU A 7 -13.45 -3.06 -32.36
C LEU A 7 -13.47 -3.77 -33.71
N GLY A 8 -12.59 -3.35 -34.61
CA GLY A 8 -12.26 -4.08 -35.83
C GLY A 8 -11.82 -5.49 -35.46
N ALA A 9 -12.73 -6.44 -35.66
CA ALA A 9 -12.54 -7.85 -35.39
C ALA A 9 -11.45 -8.44 -36.28
N LYS A 10 -10.21 -8.44 -35.80
CA LYS A 10 -9.25 -9.48 -36.18
C LYS A 10 -9.30 -10.57 -35.11
N ARG A 11 -10.32 -11.42 -35.22
CA ARG A 11 -10.48 -12.67 -34.48
C ARG A 11 -9.26 -13.56 -34.75
N ARG A 12 -8.18 -13.40 -33.99
CA ARG A 12 -7.14 -14.43 -33.89
C ARG A 12 -7.67 -15.52 -32.97
N SER A 13 -8.37 -16.47 -33.58
CA SER A 13 -8.46 -17.83 -33.08
C SER A 13 -7.04 -18.35 -32.90
N GLY A 14 -6.57 -18.39 -31.65
CA GLY A 14 -5.20 -18.76 -31.32
C GLY A 14 -5.13 -19.22 -29.89
N ARG A 15 -5.38 -20.52 -29.70
CA ARG A 15 -4.93 -21.40 -28.60
C ARG A 15 -4.78 -20.74 -27.23
N GLY A 16 -5.68 -21.13 -26.32
CA GLY A 16 -5.53 -20.93 -24.89
C GLY A 16 -4.12 -21.32 -24.43
N ILE A 17 -3.39 -20.31 -24.00
CA ILE A 17 -2.36 -20.48 -22.99
C ILE A 17 -3.15 -20.32 -21.71
N GLY A 18 -3.39 -21.42 -21.01
CA GLY A 18 -3.97 -21.34 -19.68
C GLY A 18 -3.13 -20.38 -18.85
N LEU A 19 -3.77 -19.37 -18.27
CA LEU A 19 -3.29 -18.73 -17.05
C LEU A 19 -3.27 -19.81 -15.97
N GLY A 20 -2.27 -20.69 -16.06
CA GLY A 20 -1.87 -21.58 -14.99
C GLY A 20 -1.29 -20.69 -13.91
N ALA A 21 -2.11 -20.48 -12.87
CA ALA A 21 -1.66 -20.24 -11.51
C ALA A 21 -0.36 -19.42 -11.39
N LEU A 22 -0.47 -18.10 -11.51
CA LEU A 22 0.32 -17.22 -10.63
C LEU A 22 -0.25 -17.39 -9.22
N SER A 23 0.04 -18.56 -8.65
CA SER A 23 -0.19 -18.84 -7.25
C SER A 23 0.73 -17.91 -6.47
N CYS A 24 0.11 -17.05 -5.67
CA CYS A 24 0.74 -16.17 -4.70
C CYS A 24 1.64 -16.96 -3.73
N ALA A 25 2.85 -17.32 -4.15
CA ALA A 25 3.92 -17.74 -3.27
C ALA A 25 4.60 -16.50 -2.67
N ALA A 26 3.84 -15.73 -1.88
CA ALA A 26 4.37 -14.61 -1.09
C ALA A 26 3.75 -14.54 0.32
N LEU A 27 2.95 -15.52 0.74
CA LEU A 27 2.31 -15.55 2.05
C LEU A 27 2.53 -16.89 2.78
N SER A 28 3.78 -17.27 2.99
CA SER A 28 4.15 -18.39 3.89
C SER A 28 5.21 -18.04 4.94
N LEU A 29 5.46 -16.74 5.20
CA LEU A 29 6.30 -16.27 6.31
C LEU A 29 5.50 -15.87 7.57
N LEU A 30 4.18 -16.10 7.61
CA LEU A 30 3.35 -15.93 8.81
C LEU A 30 3.10 -17.26 9.54
N SER A 31 4.14 -17.79 10.19
CA SER A 31 3.98 -18.77 11.28
C SER A 31 5.28 -18.95 12.04
N SER A 32 5.72 -17.87 12.69
CA SER A 32 6.62 -17.97 13.85
C SER A 32 6.08 -17.14 14.99
N SER A 33 4.77 -17.24 15.26
CA SER A 33 4.32 -17.11 16.63
C SER A 33 4.95 -18.27 17.38
N ARG A 34 6.06 -18.00 18.08
CA ARG A 34 6.41 -18.78 19.27
C ARG A 34 5.21 -18.63 20.21
N ALA A 35 4.23 -19.50 20.06
CA ALA A 35 3.41 -19.91 21.18
C ALA A 35 4.41 -20.47 22.19
N SER A 36 4.78 -19.64 23.16
CA SER A 36 5.35 -20.13 24.40
C SER A 36 4.32 -21.12 24.93
N ALA A 37 4.59 -22.41 24.75
CA ALA A 37 3.85 -23.45 25.42
C ALA A 37 3.85 -23.08 26.89
N ALA A 38 2.67 -22.78 27.42
CA ALA A 38 2.46 -22.71 28.85
C ALA A 38 2.75 -24.12 29.37
N GLU A 39 3.93 -24.27 29.94
CA GLU A 39 4.31 -25.41 30.76
C GLU A 39 3.25 -25.53 31.86
N GLU A 40 2.47 -26.60 31.82
CA GLU A 40 1.44 -26.91 32.79
C GLU A 40 2.12 -27.15 34.14
N PRO A 41 1.95 -26.27 35.15
CA PRO A 41 2.60 -26.48 36.43
C PRO A 41 1.96 -27.66 37.15
N ALA A 42 2.81 -28.59 37.59
CA ALA A 42 2.43 -29.70 38.46
C ALA A 42 1.62 -29.21 39.69
N PRO A 43 0.70 -30.02 40.23
CA PRO A 43 -0.08 -29.65 41.40
C PRO A 43 0.84 -29.46 42.62
N VAL A 44 1.10 -28.20 42.99
CA VAL A 44 1.78 -27.84 44.23
C VAL A 44 0.79 -27.99 45.39
N GLU A 45 1.14 -28.85 46.33
CA GLU A 45 0.50 -29.07 47.61
C GLU A 45 0.45 -27.74 48.40
N ARG A 46 -0.76 -27.27 48.72
CA ARG A 46 -0.99 -25.99 49.40
C ARG A 46 -0.72 -26.13 50.90
N ASP A 47 0.50 -25.86 51.32
CA ASP A 47 0.73 -25.38 52.68
C ASP A 47 0.28 -23.92 52.77
N SER A 48 -0.63 -23.66 53.71
CA SER A 48 -1.28 -22.34 53.89
C SER A 48 -0.28 -21.33 54.46
N PRO A 49 0.15 -20.30 53.69
CA PRO A 49 0.95 -19.25 54.27
C PRO A 49 0.04 -18.26 55.02
N THR A 50 0.48 -17.90 56.22
CA THR A 50 -0.07 -16.80 57.00
C THR A 50 -0.10 -15.52 56.16
N VAL A 51 -1.30 -14.99 55.94
CA VAL A 51 -1.55 -13.75 55.19
C VAL A 51 -1.03 -12.57 56.01
N SER A 52 0.19 -12.13 55.76
CA SER A 52 0.60 -10.75 56.04
C SER A 52 0.07 -9.88 54.90
N GLN A 53 -0.97 -9.08 55.18
CA GLN A 53 -1.47 -8.07 54.25
C GLN A 53 -0.33 -7.10 53.90
N PRO A 54 0.05 -6.98 52.62
CA PRO A 54 0.97 -5.93 52.21
C PRO A 54 0.29 -4.58 52.40
N ALA A 55 1.08 -3.61 52.87
CA ALA A 55 0.68 -2.22 53.05
C ALA A 55 0.01 -1.67 51.77
N PRO A 56 -0.98 -0.77 51.89
CA PRO A 56 -1.69 -0.22 50.75
C PRO A 56 -0.70 0.43 49.78
N GLU A 57 -0.58 -0.13 48.58
CA GLU A 57 0.21 0.43 47.50
C GLU A 57 -0.26 1.85 47.24
N ALA A 58 0.65 2.81 47.43
CA ALA A 58 0.44 4.21 47.16
C ALA A 58 -0.04 4.36 45.71
N GLY A 59 -1.21 5.00 45.57
CA GLY A 59 -2.01 5.01 44.35
C GLY A 59 -1.21 5.24 43.07
N ALA A 60 -1.22 4.24 42.20
CA ALA A 60 -0.83 4.39 40.81
C ALA A 60 -1.67 5.52 40.20
N SER A 61 -1.00 6.60 39.81
CA SER A 61 -1.64 7.74 39.18
C SER A 61 -2.39 7.27 37.93
N PRO A 62 -3.71 7.49 37.81
CA PRO A 62 -4.52 7.03 36.67
C PRO A 62 -4.12 7.65 35.32
N ASN A 63 -3.14 8.57 35.32
CA ASN A 63 -2.58 9.20 34.13
C ASN A 63 -1.14 8.75 33.81
N ALA A 64 -0.62 7.70 34.47
CA ALA A 64 0.66 7.13 34.06
C ALA A 64 0.48 6.50 32.65
N PRO A 65 1.22 6.98 31.63
CA PRO A 65 1.12 6.39 30.29
C PRO A 65 1.49 4.92 30.35
N ASP A 66 0.70 4.09 29.65
CA ASP A 66 0.86 2.64 29.59
C ASP A 66 2.32 2.29 29.26
N PRO A 67 3.00 1.46 30.10
CA PRO A 67 4.40 1.07 29.88
C PRO A 67 4.62 0.42 28.50
N ALA A 68 3.62 -0.23 27.91
CA ALA A 68 3.74 -0.80 26.57
C ALA A 68 3.96 0.27 25.48
N VAL A 69 3.41 1.47 25.66
CA VAL A 69 3.56 2.60 24.72
C VAL A 69 4.93 3.26 24.86
N ARG A 70 5.56 3.18 26.04
CA ARG A 70 6.93 3.70 26.26
C ARG A 70 8.01 2.86 25.57
N ASP A 71 7.88 1.54 25.62
CA ASP A 71 8.89 0.61 25.07
C ASP A 71 9.08 0.77 23.54
N THR A 72 8.02 1.11 22.81
CA THR A 72 8.12 1.22 21.33
C THR A 72 8.87 2.49 20.88
N GLY A 73 8.69 3.60 21.60
CA GLY A 73 9.34 4.88 21.28
C GLY A 73 10.85 4.84 21.55
N GLU A 74 11.23 4.33 22.72
CA GLU A 74 12.65 4.23 23.11
C GLU A 74 13.43 3.25 22.22
N ARG A 75 12.82 2.12 21.84
CA ARG A 75 13.44 1.20 20.86
C ARG A 75 13.67 1.84 19.51
N PHE A 76 12.74 2.66 19.04
CA PHE A 76 12.89 3.35 17.75
C PHE A 76 14.03 4.38 17.79
N GLU A 77 14.15 5.12 18.90
CA GLU A 77 15.28 6.05 19.10
C GLU A 77 16.63 5.31 19.16
N LEU A 78 16.71 4.19 19.88
CA LEU A 78 17.92 3.36 19.94
C LEU A 78 18.29 2.75 18.58
N LEU A 79 17.31 2.38 17.75
CA LEU A 79 17.54 1.91 16.39
C LEU A 79 17.95 3.04 15.45
N ALA A 80 17.47 4.26 15.69
CA ALA A 80 17.86 5.43 14.89
C ALA A 80 19.32 5.82 15.06
N GLU A 81 19.95 5.46 16.17
CA GLU A 81 21.39 5.59 16.38
C GLU A 81 22.20 4.52 15.60
N ARG A 82 21.56 3.40 15.25
CA ARG A 82 22.19 2.27 14.56
C ARG A 82 22.10 2.39 13.04
N GLY A 83 23.04 3.12 12.46
CA GLY A 83 23.51 2.92 11.07
C GLY A 83 22.44 2.73 9.98
N LEU A 84 22.62 1.67 9.18
CA LEU A 84 21.78 1.31 8.03
C LEU A 84 20.57 0.49 8.50
N PHE A 85 19.37 0.95 8.16
CA PHE A 85 18.10 0.32 8.47
C PHE A 85 17.46 -0.21 7.19
N LEU A 86 17.05 -1.48 7.21
CA LEU A 86 16.29 -2.13 6.15
C LEU A 86 14.84 -2.29 6.62
N HIS A 87 13.91 -1.79 5.82
CA HIS A 87 12.48 -1.83 6.10
C HIS A 87 11.75 -2.45 4.92
N THR A 88 10.86 -3.40 5.18
CA THR A 88 10.00 -3.99 4.14
C THR A 88 8.55 -3.80 4.53
N TYR A 89 7.65 -3.72 3.56
CA TYR A 89 6.22 -3.61 3.84
C TYR A 89 5.38 -4.19 2.72
N ALA A 90 4.14 -4.50 3.08
CA ALA A 90 3.05 -4.76 2.14
C ALA A 90 1.90 -3.78 2.41
N GLY A 91 1.08 -3.48 1.41
CA GLY A 91 -0.03 -2.55 1.55
C GLY A 91 -1.20 -2.89 0.67
N PHE A 92 -2.36 -2.37 1.07
CA PHE A 92 -3.57 -2.36 0.27
C PHE A 92 -4.20 -0.97 0.35
N ALA A 93 -4.63 -0.43 -0.80
CA ALA A 93 -5.33 0.83 -0.88
C ALA A 93 -6.54 0.73 -1.82
N VAL A 94 -7.49 1.65 -1.62
CA VAL A 94 -8.59 1.91 -2.55
C VAL A 94 -8.52 3.36 -2.96
N GLY A 95 -8.62 3.61 -4.25
CA GLY A 95 -8.50 4.95 -4.81
C GLY A 95 -9.48 5.24 -5.92
N ASP A 96 -9.53 6.52 -6.25
CA ASP A 96 -10.32 7.08 -7.33
C ASP A 96 -9.60 8.33 -7.86
N GLY A 97 -9.99 8.80 -9.04
CA GLY A 97 -9.31 9.87 -9.73
C GLY A 97 -10.14 10.59 -10.78
N ILE A 98 -9.51 11.61 -11.33
CA ILE A 98 -10.06 12.51 -12.33
C ILE A 98 -9.09 12.52 -13.51
N ARG A 99 -9.62 12.23 -14.70
CA ARG A 99 -8.92 12.39 -15.97
C ARG A 99 -9.10 13.82 -16.43
N LEU A 100 -8.01 14.49 -16.78
CA LEU A 100 -8.07 15.88 -17.26
C LEU A 100 -8.32 15.97 -18.78
N ASN A 101 -8.40 14.82 -19.45
CA ASN A 101 -8.78 14.71 -20.85
C ASN A 101 -9.47 13.35 -21.07
N ASN A 102 -10.70 13.35 -21.59
CA ASN A 102 -11.50 12.15 -21.80
C ASN A 102 -11.88 11.98 -23.28
N PRO A 103 -10.94 11.62 -24.17
CA PRO A 103 -11.24 11.44 -25.59
C PRO A 103 -12.27 10.32 -25.86
N TYR A 104 -12.61 9.51 -24.84
CA TYR A 104 -13.38 8.27 -24.96
C TYR A 104 -14.78 8.28 -24.35
N ARG A 105 -15.25 9.39 -23.76
CA ARG A 105 -16.58 9.46 -23.12
C ARG A 105 -16.86 8.29 -22.14
N LEU A 106 -15.90 8.00 -21.26
CA LEU A 106 -16.08 7.08 -20.14
C LEU A 106 -17.09 7.62 -19.10
N PRO A 107 -17.63 6.76 -18.21
CA PRO A 107 -19.07 6.63 -17.95
C PRO A 107 -19.75 7.82 -17.27
N GLU A 108 -19.00 8.74 -16.67
CA GLU A 108 -19.56 9.93 -16.04
C GLU A 108 -18.76 11.19 -16.38
N PRO A 109 -19.11 11.89 -17.47
CA PRO A 109 -18.54 13.20 -17.77
C PRO A 109 -18.98 14.20 -16.70
N LEU A 110 -18.04 14.99 -16.17
CA LEU A 110 -18.31 16.04 -15.18
C LEU A 110 -18.58 17.40 -15.85
N GLY A 111 -18.71 17.45 -17.18
CA GLY A 111 -18.97 18.67 -17.95
C GLY A 111 -19.64 18.42 -19.31
N ASP A 112 -19.99 19.51 -19.99
CA ASP A 112 -20.85 19.49 -21.19
C ASP A 112 -20.08 19.20 -22.50
N SER A 113 -18.74 19.15 -22.47
CA SER A 113 -17.90 18.96 -23.66
C SER A 113 -17.15 17.63 -23.66
N PRO A 114 -16.79 17.08 -24.84
CA PRO A 114 -15.97 15.87 -24.94
C PRO A 114 -14.58 15.98 -24.26
N GLU A 115 -14.07 17.19 -24.11
CA GLU A 115 -12.78 17.50 -23.47
C GLU A 115 -12.92 17.73 -21.95
N SER A 116 -14.12 17.53 -21.40
CA SER A 116 -14.39 17.77 -19.98
C SER A 116 -13.70 16.76 -19.08
N LEU A 117 -13.54 17.16 -17.82
CA LEU A 117 -13.08 16.27 -16.74
C LEU A 117 -13.99 15.04 -16.67
N SER A 118 -13.39 13.88 -16.42
CA SER A 118 -14.16 12.65 -16.17
C SER A 118 -13.59 11.91 -14.99
N ARG A 119 -14.47 11.28 -14.22
CA ARG A 119 -14.06 10.38 -13.15
C ARG A 119 -13.40 9.12 -13.73
N SER A 120 -12.35 8.62 -13.10
CA SER A 120 -11.81 7.28 -13.39
C SER A 120 -12.66 6.20 -12.75
N ALA A 121 -12.37 4.93 -13.04
CA ALA A 121 -12.93 3.83 -12.26
C ALA A 121 -12.29 3.83 -10.86
N VAL A 122 -13.08 3.45 -9.85
CA VAL A 122 -12.53 3.08 -8.55
C VAL A 122 -11.62 1.86 -8.70
N TYR A 123 -10.46 1.88 -8.05
CA TYR A 123 -9.45 0.83 -8.14
C TYR A 123 -8.99 0.37 -6.76
N GLY A 124 -8.62 -0.91 -6.68
CA GLY A 124 -7.87 -1.48 -5.57
C GLY A 124 -6.39 -1.54 -5.95
N ASP A 125 -5.50 -1.35 -4.98
CA ASP A 125 -4.06 -1.32 -5.19
C ASP A 125 -3.36 -2.20 -4.14
N LEU A 126 -2.54 -3.15 -4.60
CA LEU A 126 -1.70 -4.00 -3.77
C LEU A 126 -0.24 -3.59 -3.94
N ALA A 127 0.41 -3.23 -2.84
CA ALA A 127 1.78 -2.74 -2.85
C ALA A 127 2.71 -3.67 -2.06
N VAL A 128 3.93 -3.87 -2.57
CA VAL A 128 5.06 -4.41 -1.79
C VAL A 128 6.27 -3.53 -1.99
N GLY A 129 6.99 -3.24 -0.90
CA GLY A 129 8.09 -2.30 -0.94
C GLY A 129 9.23 -2.63 0.01
N LEU A 130 10.39 -2.07 -0.32
CA LEU A 130 11.60 -2.10 0.49
C LEU A 130 12.17 -0.69 0.58
N LEU A 131 12.65 -0.30 1.76
CA LEU A 131 13.31 0.96 2.03
C LEU A 131 14.64 0.68 2.75
N ILE A 132 15.65 1.47 2.42
CA ILE A 132 17.01 1.40 2.97
C ILE A 132 17.42 2.82 3.34
N GLY A 133 17.90 3.02 4.57
CA GLY A 133 18.39 4.33 4.99
C GLY A 133 18.57 4.43 6.50
N ARG A 134 18.45 5.64 7.05
CA ARG A 134 18.47 5.85 8.50
C ARG A 134 17.04 5.80 9.04
N ALA A 135 16.80 5.21 10.21
CA ALA A 135 15.43 5.07 10.75
C ALA A 135 14.72 6.43 10.92
N LEU A 136 15.41 7.46 11.40
CA LEU A 136 14.89 8.84 11.53
C LEU A 136 15.27 9.77 10.36
N GLY A 137 15.96 9.25 9.35
CA GLY A 137 16.48 10.05 8.23
C GLY A 137 15.67 9.90 6.96
N TRP A 138 16.32 10.24 5.84
CA TRP A 138 15.84 9.88 4.53
C TRP A 138 16.10 8.39 4.28
N GLN A 139 15.09 7.72 3.74
CA GLN A 139 15.17 6.34 3.28
C GLN A 139 14.84 6.31 1.79
N HIS A 140 15.54 5.43 1.08
CA HIS A 140 15.43 5.24 -0.36
C HIS A 140 15.01 3.82 -0.63
N GLY A 141 14.22 3.59 -1.67
CA GLY A 141 13.73 2.24 -1.89
C GLY A 141 13.06 2.01 -3.22
N ALA A 142 12.44 0.85 -3.30
CA ALA A 142 11.66 0.43 -4.45
C ALA A 142 10.34 -0.17 -3.99
N GLN A 143 9.31 0.00 -4.79
CA GLN A 143 7.99 -0.61 -4.60
C GLN A 143 7.48 -1.13 -5.92
N VAL A 144 6.64 -2.15 -5.84
CA VAL A 144 5.82 -2.63 -6.95
C VAL A 144 4.37 -2.55 -6.49
N ASP A 145 3.57 -1.85 -7.27
CA ASP A 145 2.13 -1.73 -7.11
C ASP A 145 1.42 -2.56 -8.17
N LEU A 146 0.32 -3.22 -7.78
CA LEU A 146 -0.60 -3.90 -8.68
C LEU A 146 -2.00 -3.33 -8.45
N ALA A 147 -2.42 -2.45 -9.35
CA ALA A 147 -3.73 -1.84 -9.32
C ALA A 147 -4.70 -2.60 -10.23
N PHE A 148 -5.94 -2.80 -9.77
CA PHE A 148 -7.02 -3.43 -10.51
C PHE A 148 -8.33 -2.65 -10.37
N ALA A 149 -9.05 -2.52 -11.48
CA ALA A 149 -10.36 -1.84 -11.48
C ALA A 149 -11.39 -2.63 -10.64
N LEU A 150 -12.06 -1.94 -9.73
CA LEU A 150 -13.15 -2.50 -8.92
C LEU A 150 -14.53 -2.32 -9.57
N GLU A 151 -14.60 -1.48 -10.60
CA GLU A 151 -15.79 -1.21 -11.39
C GLU A 151 -15.44 -0.95 -12.86
N GLY A 152 -16.43 -1.10 -13.75
CA GLY A 152 -16.25 -0.83 -15.17
C GLY A 152 -15.52 -1.95 -15.91
N ILE A 153 -14.57 -1.57 -16.78
CA ILE A 153 -13.82 -2.50 -17.61
C ILE A 153 -12.67 -3.09 -16.78
N PRO A 154 -12.52 -4.43 -16.71
CA PRO A 154 -11.36 -5.05 -16.08
C PRO A 154 -10.06 -4.50 -16.66
N GLN A 155 -9.25 -3.92 -15.78
CA GLN A 155 -7.98 -3.30 -16.12
C GLN A 155 -7.02 -3.56 -14.97
N GLU A 156 -5.81 -3.98 -15.31
CA GLU A 156 -4.72 -4.25 -14.39
C GLU A 156 -3.51 -3.40 -14.75
N VAL A 157 -2.85 -2.81 -13.75
CA VAL A 157 -1.68 -1.95 -13.92
C VAL A 157 -0.60 -2.37 -12.93
N LEU A 158 0.57 -2.69 -13.46
CA LEU A 158 1.77 -2.99 -12.67
C LEU A 158 2.69 -1.77 -12.67
N THR A 159 3.04 -1.23 -11.49
CA THR A 159 3.84 -0.02 -11.37
C THR A 159 5.09 -0.27 -10.53
N PRO A 160 6.24 -0.62 -11.14
CA PRO A 160 7.52 -0.49 -10.47
C PRO A 160 7.82 0.99 -10.20
N SER A 161 8.25 1.31 -8.98
CA SER A 161 8.54 2.68 -8.56
C SER A 161 9.76 2.77 -7.65
N TYR A 162 10.43 3.91 -7.73
CA TYR A 162 11.41 4.36 -6.76
C TYR A 162 10.70 5.13 -5.65
N LEU A 163 11.16 4.95 -4.41
CA LEU A 163 10.60 5.58 -3.22
C LEU A 163 11.63 6.44 -2.50
N LEU A 164 11.16 7.60 -2.03
CA LEU A 164 11.83 8.43 -1.06
C LEU A 164 10.92 8.59 0.16
N HIS A 165 11.39 8.22 1.34
CA HIS A 165 10.61 8.20 2.57
C HIS A 165 11.32 8.99 3.68
N ARG A 166 10.54 9.66 4.55
CA ARG A 166 11.04 10.36 5.72
C ARG A 166 10.08 10.25 6.90
N HIS A 167 10.63 9.85 8.05
CA HIS A 167 9.96 9.96 9.35
C HIS A 167 10.09 11.38 9.93
N PHE A 168 9.01 11.91 10.47
CA PHE A 168 8.99 13.20 11.18
C PHE A 168 8.76 13.05 12.69
N SER A 169 8.05 12.00 13.09
CA SER A 169 7.83 11.63 14.48
C SER A 169 7.63 10.11 14.59
N SER A 170 7.41 9.62 15.81
CA SER A 170 7.06 8.21 16.04
C SER A 170 5.74 7.79 15.38
N ARG A 171 4.88 8.73 14.98
CA ARG A 171 3.58 8.43 14.36
C ARG A 171 3.42 8.91 12.92
N TRP A 172 4.20 9.90 12.50
CA TRP A 172 4.03 10.54 11.19
C TRP A 172 5.24 10.35 10.31
N SER A 173 5.00 9.93 9.08
CA SER A 173 5.99 9.95 8.00
C SER A 173 5.34 10.42 6.69
N ALA A 174 6.16 10.85 5.74
CA ALA A 174 5.74 11.10 4.38
C ALA A 174 6.67 10.40 3.40
N TYR A 175 6.17 10.19 2.19
CA TYR A 175 6.93 9.60 1.12
C TYR A 175 6.54 10.22 -0.21
N ALA A 176 7.46 10.14 -1.15
CA ALA A 176 7.21 10.42 -2.55
C ALA A 176 7.66 9.20 -3.37
N ARG A 177 7.01 8.97 -4.51
CA ARG A 177 7.41 7.92 -5.45
C ARG A 177 7.38 8.38 -6.89
N LEU A 178 8.23 7.77 -7.69
CA LEU A 178 8.29 7.95 -9.14
C LEU A 178 8.30 6.57 -9.78
N GLY A 179 7.34 6.29 -10.64
CA GLY A 179 7.11 4.97 -11.20
C GLY A 179 6.81 4.95 -12.69
N PHE A 180 6.82 3.73 -13.23
CA PHE A 180 6.56 3.43 -14.63
C PHE A 180 5.38 2.48 -14.74
N PRO A 181 4.13 2.97 -14.72
CA PRO A 181 2.96 2.12 -14.79
C PRO A 181 2.90 1.40 -16.15
N VAL A 182 2.65 0.09 -16.09
CA VAL A 182 2.45 -0.79 -17.23
C VAL A 182 1.04 -1.34 -17.15
N VAL A 183 0.15 -0.87 -18.02
CA VAL A 183 -1.20 -1.40 -18.18
C VAL A 183 -1.08 -2.77 -18.84
N LEU A 184 -1.55 -3.83 -18.18
CA LEU A 184 -1.46 -5.20 -18.66
C LEU A 184 -2.65 -5.58 -19.55
N GLU A 185 -3.85 -5.11 -19.18
CA GLU A 185 -5.11 -5.41 -19.85
C GLU A 185 -5.99 -4.15 -19.97
N PRO A 186 -6.88 -4.07 -21.00
CA PRO A 186 -7.02 -5.01 -22.12
C PRO A 186 -5.92 -4.86 -23.19
N ASP A 187 -5.25 -3.70 -23.22
CA ASP A 187 -4.20 -3.37 -24.19
C ASP A 187 -2.95 -2.90 -23.44
N LEU A 188 -1.79 -3.45 -23.84
CA LEU A 188 -0.51 -3.11 -23.24
C LEU A 188 -0.19 -1.63 -23.47
N ASN A 189 -0.02 -0.89 -22.37
CA ASN A 189 0.32 0.53 -22.42
C ASN A 189 1.31 0.89 -21.29
N VAL A 190 2.04 1.98 -21.47
CA VAL A 190 3.00 2.48 -20.49
C VAL A 190 2.76 3.96 -20.17
N GLY A 191 3.20 4.36 -19.00
CA GLY A 191 3.12 5.74 -18.57
C GLY A 191 4.26 6.16 -17.66
N VAL A 192 4.08 7.34 -17.10
CA VAL A 192 4.87 7.85 -15.97
C VAL A 192 3.92 8.16 -14.83
N GLU A 193 4.37 7.89 -13.61
CA GLU A 193 3.58 8.12 -12.41
C GLU A 193 4.42 8.80 -11.33
N ALA A 194 3.83 9.77 -10.64
CA ALA A 194 4.38 10.42 -9.48
C ALA A 194 3.38 10.39 -8.34
N GLY A 195 3.83 10.00 -7.15
CA GLY A 195 3.01 9.93 -5.94
C GLY A 195 3.60 10.76 -4.81
N LEU A 196 2.74 11.38 -4.01
CA LEU A 196 3.07 12.04 -2.76
C LEU A 196 2.07 11.60 -1.69
N GLY A 197 2.57 11.02 -0.60
CA GLY A 197 1.71 10.47 0.44
C GLY A 197 2.21 10.66 1.86
N GLY A 198 1.29 10.47 2.79
CA GLY A 198 1.52 10.47 4.23
C GLY A 198 1.16 9.12 4.84
N LEU A 199 1.87 8.75 5.91
CA LEU A 199 1.59 7.56 6.69
C LEU A 199 1.40 7.95 8.15
N PHE A 200 0.35 7.40 8.77
CA PHE A 200 0.06 7.53 10.18
C PHE A 200 0.17 6.17 10.87
N ALA A 201 1.10 6.02 11.81
CA ALA A 201 1.27 4.79 12.56
C ALA A 201 0.10 4.59 13.54
N ILE A 202 -0.64 3.49 13.34
CA ILE A 202 -1.69 3.03 14.25
C ILE A 202 -1.04 2.18 15.34
N THR A 203 -0.17 1.25 14.94
CA THR A 203 0.63 0.39 15.82
C THR A 203 2.07 0.27 15.27
N GLY A 204 2.97 -0.40 15.97
CA GLY A 204 4.38 -0.55 15.56
C GLY A 204 4.61 -1.18 14.19
N GLY A 205 3.62 -1.89 13.63
CA GLY A 205 3.70 -2.49 12.30
C GLY A 205 2.56 -2.13 11.36
N VAL A 206 1.57 -1.35 11.79
CA VAL A 206 0.39 -1.04 10.96
C VAL A 206 0.22 0.47 10.83
N GLN A 207 0.08 0.93 9.60
CA GLN A 207 0.00 2.35 9.25
C GLN A 207 -1.21 2.61 8.35
N ALA A 208 -1.95 3.69 8.60
CA ALA A 208 -2.89 4.24 7.63
C ALA A 208 -2.13 5.06 6.59
N SER A 209 -2.51 4.99 5.32
CA SER A 209 -1.88 5.72 4.23
C SER A 209 -2.88 6.59 3.47
N LEU A 210 -2.49 7.82 3.15
CA LEU A 210 -3.16 8.69 2.21
C LEU A 210 -2.16 9.11 1.13
N GLU A 211 -2.53 9.02 -0.14
CA GLU A 211 -1.65 9.34 -1.26
C GLU A 211 -2.37 10.08 -2.37
N LEU A 212 -1.71 11.11 -2.92
CA LEU A 212 -2.08 11.79 -4.14
C LEU A 212 -1.16 11.34 -5.26
N ILE A 213 -1.74 10.95 -6.39
CA ILE A 213 -1.03 10.33 -7.52
C ILE A 213 -1.33 11.13 -8.78
N TYR A 214 -0.29 11.42 -9.54
CA TYR A 214 -0.38 11.92 -10.91
C TYR A 214 0.15 10.86 -11.86
N SER A 215 -0.67 10.43 -12.81
CA SER A 215 -0.29 9.45 -13.83
C SER A 215 -0.50 10.03 -15.22
N GLN A 216 0.40 9.70 -16.13
CA GLN A 216 0.33 10.11 -17.53
C GLN A 216 0.59 8.90 -18.42
N PHE A 217 -0.42 8.49 -19.17
CA PHE A 217 -0.34 7.35 -20.10
C PHE A 217 -0.16 7.82 -21.54
N TYR A 218 0.62 7.08 -22.32
CA TYR A 218 0.93 7.36 -23.72
C TYR A 218 0.30 6.29 -24.63
N GLY A 219 -0.87 6.56 -25.21
CA GLY A 219 -1.55 5.57 -26.06
C GLY A 219 -2.23 6.18 -27.29
N ALA A 220 -2.45 5.35 -28.30
CA ALA A 220 -3.27 5.70 -29.44
C ALA A 220 -4.73 5.80 -29.00
N ALA A 221 -5.34 6.99 -29.11
CA ALA A 221 -6.74 7.15 -28.73
C ALA A 221 -7.65 6.36 -29.67
N THR A 222 -7.36 6.38 -30.95
CA THR A 222 -8.16 5.70 -31.96
C THR A 222 -7.23 5.24 -33.08
N GLN A 223 -7.77 4.50 -34.06
CA GLN A 223 -7.02 4.23 -35.29
C GLN A 223 -6.67 5.52 -36.05
N GLU A 224 -7.35 6.62 -35.74
CA GLU A 224 -7.23 7.91 -36.42
C GLU A 224 -6.32 8.89 -35.67
N VAL A 225 -6.17 8.74 -34.34
CA VAL A 225 -5.32 9.59 -33.50
C VAL A 225 -4.22 8.76 -32.84
N SER A 226 -3.02 8.87 -33.40
CA SER A 226 -1.88 8.00 -33.07
C SER A 226 -1.19 8.30 -31.75
N ILE A 227 -1.36 9.51 -31.19
CA ILE A 227 -0.70 9.91 -29.94
C ILE A 227 -1.67 10.75 -29.11
N THR A 228 -2.10 10.19 -27.98
CA THR A 228 -2.80 10.96 -26.94
C THR A 228 -2.10 10.83 -25.61
N VAL A 229 -2.12 11.93 -24.88
CA VAL A 229 -1.65 12.03 -23.51
C VAL A 229 -2.88 12.08 -22.62
N ILE A 230 -2.98 11.13 -21.70
CA ILE A 230 -4.11 11.03 -20.76
C ILE A 230 -3.57 11.32 -19.35
N PRO A 231 -3.65 12.58 -18.89
CA PRO A 231 -3.29 12.93 -17.52
C PRO A 231 -4.41 12.53 -16.56
N ILE A 232 -4.04 11.89 -15.46
CA ILE A 232 -4.94 11.44 -14.40
C ILE A 232 -4.39 11.93 -13.07
N VAL A 233 -5.27 12.51 -12.25
CA VAL A 233 -4.97 12.86 -10.86
C VAL A 233 -5.86 11.99 -9.98
N SER A 234 -5.25 11.17 -9.13
CA SER A 234 -5.96 10.23 -8.26
C SER A 234 -5.61 10.45 -6.80
N ALA A 235 -6.51 10.05 -5.91
CA ALA A 235 -6.26 9.98 -4.48
C ALA A 235 -6.63 8.59 -3.98
N GLN A 236 -5.82 8.05 -3.05
CA GLN A 236 -6.08 6.75 -2.45
C GLN A 236 -5.90 6.75 -0.94
N LEU A 237 -6.73 5.93 -0.29
CA LEU A 237 -6.68 5.65 1.14
C LEU A 237 -6.38 4.17 1.33
N GLY A 238 -5.47 3.84 2.25
CA GLY A 238 -5.04 2.46 2.43
C GLY A 238 -4.45 2.16 3.79
N VAL A 239 -3.93 0.95 3.90
CA VAL A 239 -3.22 0.42 5.06
C VAL A 239 -1.91 -0.20 4.58
N ARG A 240 -0.84 0.02 5.35
CA ARG A 240 0.46 -0.64 5.18
C ARG A 240 0.80 -1.44 6.41
N VAL A 241 1.36 -2.62 6.18
CA VAL A 241 1.93 -3.50 7.20
C VAL A 241 3.44 -3.51 6.99
N ALA A 242 4.14 -2.92 7.96
CA ALA A 242 5.59 -2.90 8.03
C ALA A 242 6.11 -4.20 8.64
N TYR A 243 7.10 -4.78 7.98
CA TYR A 243 7.90 -5.91 8.44
C TYR A 243 9.31 -5.40 8.69
N GLU A 244 9.63 -5.19 9.96
CA GLU A 244 10.97 -4.86 10.39
C GLU A 244 11.79 -6.14 10.54
N VAL A 245 12.89 -6.22 9.80
CA VAL A 245 13.91 -7.25 10.00
C VAL A 245 15.03 -6.58 10.79
N LEU A 246 14.99 -6.72 12.12
CA LEU A 246 16.11 -6.31 12.97
C LEU A 246 17.30 -7.23 12.68
N GLN A 247 18.37 -6.69 12.10
CA GLN A 247 19.68 -7.35 11.99
C GLN A 247 20.68 -6.73 12.96
#